data_AF-A0A167KUY1-F1
#
_entry.id   AF-A0A167KUY1-F1
#
_cell.length_a   1.000
_cell.length_b   1.000
_cell.length_c   1.000
_cell.angle_alpha   90.00
_cell.angle_beta   90.00
_cell.angle_gamma   90.00
#
_symmetry.space_group_name_H-M   'P 1'
#
loop_
_entity.id
_entity.type
_entity.pdbx_description
1 polymer ?
#
loop_
_entity_poly.entity_id
_entity_poly.type
_entity_poly.pdbx_seq_one_letter_code
_entity_poly.pdbx_strand_id
1 'polypeptide(L)'
;MEHFDFELSSIINGQLILDDESKFYSKVELELLKIVIEEHDFCPQKMNKGEVLRLSAHIENMRKEKYEKLQNIDEKLLLSIKYGLSFRLNKLSESLSINSTVSIVHKD
;
A
#
# COMPACT_ATOMS: atom_id res chain seq x y z
N MET A 1 29.54 13.71 4.41
CA MET A 1 28.35 12.92 4.79
C MET A 1 27.18 13.68 4.21
N GLU A 2 26.72 13.29 3.04
CA GLU A 2 25.68 14.04 2.32
C GLU A 2 24.32 13.73 2.94
N HIS A 3 23.61 14.80 3.35
CA HIS A 3 22.23 14.74 3.79
C HIS A 3 21.34 14.61 2.56
N PHE A 4 20.55 13.54 2.49
CA PHE A 4 19.47 13.43 1.51
C PHE A 4 18.19 13.97 2.15
N ASP A 5 17.83 15.20 1.77
CA ASP A 5 16.51 15.75 2.03
C ASP A 5 15.55 15.27 0.93
N PHE A 6 14.51 14.54 1.33
CA PHE A 6 13.46 14.10 0.43
C PHE A 6 12.26 15.05 0.55
N GLU A 7 12.10 15.95 -0.43
CA GLU A 7 10.90 16.78 -0.54
C GLU A 7 9.72 15.94 -1.05
N LEU A 8 8.69 15.80 -0.21
CA LEU A 8 7.37 15.35 -0.65
C LEU A 8 6.66 16.54 -1.28
N SER A 9 6.53 16.53 -2.61
CA SER A 9 5.77 17.55 -3.34
C SER A 9 4.31 17.61 -2.87
N SER A 10 3.72 18.82 -2.93
CA SER A 10 2.36 19.07 -2.48
C SER A 10 1.34 18.36 -3.37
N ILE A 11 0.53 17.47 -2.77
CA ILE A 11 -0.51 16.73 -3.47
C ILE A 11 -1.71 17.64 -3.75
N ILE A 12 -2.03 17.86 -5.03
CA ILE A 12 -3.34 18.31 -5.51
C ILE A 12 -3.93 17.12 -6.28
N ASN A 13 -4.99 16.50 -5.73
CA ASN A 13 -5.63 15.25 -6.19
C ASN A 13 -4.72 14.00 -6.14
N GLY A 14 -4.63 13.38 -4.96
CA GLY A 14 -3.67 12.31 -4.66
C GLY A 14 -3.80 11.04 -5.50
N GLN A 15 -2.75 10.74 -6.26
CA GLN A 15 -2.43 9.41 -6.79
C GLN A 15 -1.15 8.94 -6.08
N LEU A 16 -1.13 7.69 -5.56
CA LEU A 16 0.10 7.06 -5.12
C LEU A 16 0.82 6.50 -6.35
N ILE A 17 1.99 7.06 -6.67
CA ILE A 17 2.86 6.59 -7.76
C ILE A 17 4.09 5.93 -7.11
N LEU A 18 4.41 4.70 -7.52
CA LEU A 18 5.53 3.92 -6.98
C LEU A 18 6.75 4.14 -7.90
N ASP A 19 7.77 4.86 -7.43
CA ASP A 19 8.99 5.16 -8.22
C ASP A 19 9.97 3.96 -8.34
N ASP A 20 10.78 4.00 -9.41
CA ASP A 20 11.45 2.87 -10.10
C ASP A 20 12.60 2.13 -9.38
N GLU A 21 13.04 2.52 -8.18
CA GLU A 21 14.23 1.92 -7.55
C GLU A 21 13.98 0.57 -6.86
N SER A 22 12.80 -0.01 -7.05
CA SER A 22 12.49 -1.30 -6.50
C SER A 22 11.33 -1.98 -7.24
N LYS A 23 11.57 -2.37 -8.50
CA LYS A 23 10.64 -3.23 -9.24
C LYS A 23 10.25 -4.49 -8.45
N PHE A 24 11.10 -4.96 -7.54
CA PHE A 24 10.78 -6.06 -6.64
C PHE A 24 9.78 -5.66 -5.52
N TYR A 25 10.09 -4.63 -4.70
CA TYR A 25 9.20 -4.31 -3.59
C TYR A 25 7.85 -3.78 -4.10
N SER A 26 7.82 -3.02 -5.20
CA SER A 26 6.57 -2.58 -5.83
C SER A 26 5.73 -3.77 -6.31
N LYS A 27 6.35 -4.85 -6.80
CA LYS A 27 5.64 -6.10 -7.14
C LYS A 27 5.08 -6.79 -5.91
N VAL A 28 5.84 -6.87 -4.82
CA VAL A 28 5.35 -7.48 -3.58
C VAL A 28 4.22 -6.66 -2.98
N GLU A 29 4.33 -5.34 -2.95
CA GLU A 29 3.27 -4.43 -2.50
C GLU A 29 2.00 -4.59 -3.34
N LEU A 30 2.14 -4.66 -4.66
CA LEU A 30 1.02 -4.92 -5.55
C LEU A 30 0.35 -6.25 -5.23
N GLU A 31 1.14 -7.30 -4.98
CA GLU A 31 0.58 -8.61 -4.69
C GLU A 31 -0.10 -8.66 -3.33
N LEU A 32 0.45 -7.98 -2.32
CA LEU A 32 -0.22 -7.78 -1.03
C LEU A 32 -1.57 -7.06 -1.20
N LEU A 33 -1.60 -5.98 -1.99
CA LEU A 33 -2.83 -5.23 -2.26
C LEU A 33 -3.88 -6.10 -2.95
N LYS A 34 -3.49 -6.82 -4.02
CA LYS A 34 -4.41 -7.72 -4.75
C LYS A 34 -5.01 -8.77 -3.84
N ILE A 35 -4.17 -9.46 -3.06
CA ILE A 35 -4.63 -10.49 -2.11
C ILE A 35 -5.71 -9.93 -1.17
N VAL A 36 -5.44 -8.79 -0.53
CA VAL A 36 -6.38 -8.22 0.45
C VAL A 36 -7.64 -7.68 -0.23
N ILE A 37 -7.51 -7.06 -1.40
CA ILE A 37 -8.66 -6.55 -2.15
C ILE A 37 -9.60 -7.69 -2.55
N GLU A 38 -9.04 -8.79 -3.06
CA GLU A 38 -9.81 -9.97 -3.47
C GLU A 38 -10.42 -10.72 -2.27
N GLU A 39 -9.69 -10.89 -1.17
CA GLU A 39 -10.17 -11.63 0.02
C GLU A 39 -11.28 -10.88 0.78
N HIS A 40 -11.28 -9.55 0.73
CA HIS A 40 -12.18 -8.70 1.51
C HIS A 40 -13.16 -7.87 0.68
N ASP A 41 -13.26 -8.13 -0.62
CA ASP A 41 -14.20 -7.50 -1.56
C ASP A 41 -14.15 -5.96 -1.53
N PHE A 42 -12.93 -5.40 -1.50
CA PHE A 42 -12.76 -3.97 -1.61
C PHE A 42 -13.04 -3.50 -3.05
N CYS A 43 -13.68 -2.34 -3.21
CA CYS A 43 -13.80 -1.65 -4.50
C CYS A 43 -12.60 -0.69 -4.67
N PRO A 44 -11.52 -1.09 -5.38
CA PRO A 44 -10.31 -0.27 -5.48
C PRO A 44 -10.53 1.04 -6.23
N GLN A 45 -11.61 1.19 -6.98
CA GLN A 45 -11.92 2.40 -7.73
C GLN A 45 -12.49 3.51 -6.84
N LYS A 46 -13.05 3.18 -5.67
CA LYS A 46 -13.75 4.15 -4.83
C LYS A 46 -13.69 3.75 -3.36
N MET A 47 -12.52 3.91 -2.76
CA MET A 47 -12.31 3.64 -1.33
C MET A 47 -12.46 4.91 -0.51
N ASN A 48 -13.29 4.87 0.52
CA ASN A 48 -13.37 5.92 1.54
C ASN A 48 -12.27 5.75 2.60
N LYS A 49 -12.15 6.73 3.50
CA LYS A 49 -11.17 6.73 4.59
C LYS A 49 -11.15 5.44 5.42
N GLY A 50 -12.33 4.96 5.82
CA GLY A 50 -12.46 3.74 6.62
C GLY A 50 -12.04 2.49 5.85
N GLU A 51 -12.31 2.44 4.55
CA GLU A 51 -11.85 1.35 3.67
C GLU A 51 -10.33 1.32 3.53
N VAL A 52 -9.69 2.49 3.38
CA VAL A 52 -8.23 2.59 3.33
C VAL A 52 -7.59 2.12 4.63
N LEU A 53 -8.16 2.49 5.80
CA LEU A 53 -7.69 2.01 7.10
C LEU A 53 -7.86 0.50 7.27
N ARG A 54 -9.02 -0.05 6.85
CA ARG A 54 -9.25 -1.49 6.89
C ARG A 54 -8.26 -2.24 5.99
N LEU A 55 -8.02 -1.75 4.77
CA LEU A 55 -7.02 -2.30 3.85
C LEU A 55 -5.63 -2.33 4.51
N SER A 56 -5.22 -1.22 5.14
CA SER A 56 -3.95 -1.12 5.86
C SER A 56 -3.83 -2.16 6.97
N ALA A 57 -4.88 -2.32 7.78
CA ALA A 57 -4.91 -3.27 8.88
C ALA A 57 -4.85 -4.74 8.39
N HIS A 58 -5.54 -5.06 7.29
CA HIS A 58 -5.47 -6.39 6.70
C HIS A 58 -4.09 -6.72 6.15
N ILE A 59 -3.43 -5.75 5.50
CA ILE A 59 -2.05 -5.91 5.03
C ILE A 59 -1.12 -6.18 6.21
N GLU A 60 -1.22 -5.42 7.30
CA GLU A 60 -0.36 -5.60 8.47
C GLU A 60 -0.57 -6.96 9.16
N ASN A 61 -1.82 -7.45 9.21
CA ASN A 61 -2.17 -8.72 9.83
C ASN A 61 -2.03 -9.93 8.91
N MET A 62 -1.60 -9.73 7.66
CA MET A 62 -1.42 -10.81 6.70
C MET A 62 -0.38 -11.82 7.20
N ARG A 63 -0.76 -13.09 7.20
CA ARG A 63 0.09 -14.22 7.60
C ARG A 63 0.67 -14.89 6.36
N LYS A 64 1.99 -14.89 6.24
CA LYS A 64 2.71 -15.39 5.06
C LYS A 64 2.26 -16.80 4.69
N GLU A 65 2.07 -17.68 5.67
CA GLU A 65 1.75 -19.10 5.53
C GLU A 65 0.45 -19.38 4.77
N LYS A 66 -0.46 -18.40 4.72
CA LYS A 66 -1.74 -18.54 4.03
C LYS A 66 -1.65 -18.35 2.52
N TYR A 67 -0.57 -17.73 2.01
CA TYR A 67 -0.50 -17.27 0.63
C TYR A 67 0.72 -17.87 -0.08
N GLU A 68 0.46 -18.73 -1.07
CA GLU A 68 1.50 -19.42 -1.85
C GLU A 68 2.46 -18.42 -2.53
N LYS A 69 1.90 -17.35 -3.10
CA LYS A 69 2.64 -16.28 -3.80
C LYS A 69 3.68 -15.57 -2.92
N LEU A 70 3.53 -15.65 -1.60
CA LEU A 70 4.41 -15.00 -0.64
C LEU A 70 5.46 -15.94 -0.03
N GLN A 71 5.36 -17.26 -0.23
CA GLN A 71 6.22 -18.25 0.44
C GLN A 71 7.71 -18.03 0.17
N ASN A 72 8.04 -17.61 -1.06
CA ASN A 72 9.42 -17.42 -1.51
C ASN A 72 10.04 -16.08 -1.06
N ILE A 73 9.29 -15.22 -0.36
CA ILE A 73 9.77 -13.92 0.10
C ILE A 73 10.34 -14.08 1.51
N ASP A 74 11.53 -13.56 1.77
CA ASP A 74 12.11 -13.52 3.12
C ASP A 74 11.15 -12.85 4.12
N GLU A 75 11.04 -13.39 5.32
CA GLU A 75 10.04 -12.94 6.31
C GLU A 75 10.30 -11.51 6.80
N LYS A 76 11.56 -11.12 7.00
CA LYS A 76 11.93 -9.76 7.41
C LYS A 76 11.67 -8.77 6.28
N LEU A 77 11.95 -9.18 5.05
CA LEU A 77 11.65 -8.38 3.87
C LEU A 77 10.13 -8.15 3.72
N LEU A 78 9.34 -9.21 3.84
CA LEU A 78 7.88 -9.12 3.81
C LEU A 78 7.35 -8.22 4.91
N LEU A 79 7.89 -8.34 6.13
CA LEU A 79 7.53 -7.50 7.27
C LEU A 79 7.81 -6.02 7.00
N SER A 80 9.00 -5.72 6.47
CA SER A 80 9.39 -4.36 6.08
C SER A 80 8.43 -3.77 5.04
N ILE A 81 8.09 -4.56 4.02
CA ILE A 81 7.17 -4.15 2.95
C ILE A 81 5.76 -3.89 3.50
N LYS A 82 5.24 -4.79 4.35
CA LYS A 82 3.93 -4.62 5.01
C LYS A 82 3.86 -3.31 5.80
N TYR A 83 4.90 -3.01 6.59
CA TYR A 83 4.93 -1.77 7.37
C TYR A 83 5.07 -0.52 6.50
N GLY A 84 5.92 -0.54 5.48
CA GLY A 84 6.06 0.58 4.54
C GLY A 84 4.74 0.88 3.81
N LEU A 85 4.06 -0.17 3.33
CA LEU A 85 2.78 -0.04 2.66
C LEU A 85 1.67 0.44 3.61
N SER A 86 1.57 -0.16 4.81
CA SER A 86 0.60 0.25 5.85
C SER A 86 0.80 1.72 6.22
N PHE A 87 2.05 2.17 6.39
CA PHE A 87 2.35 3.57 6.68
C PHE A 87 1.85 4.52 5.59
N ARG A 88 2.08 4.20 4.31
CA ARG A 88 1.60 5.03 3.18
C ARG A 88 0.07 5.05 3.09
N LEU A 89 -0.61 3.94 3.35
CA LEU A 89 -2.07 3.88 3.38
C LEU A 89 -2.65 4.70 4.54
N ASN A 90 -2.02 4.66 5.72
CA ASN A 90 -2.43 5.50 6.85
C ASN A 90 -2.25 6.99 6.55
N LYS A 91 -1.11 7.40 5.97
CA LYS A 91 -0.91 8.78 5.52
C LYS A 91 -1.95 9.21 4.48
N LEU A 92 -2.28 8.34 3.53
CA LEU A 92 -3.33 8.61 2.54
C LEU A 92 -4.69 8.81 3.23
N SER A 93 -5.04 7.95 4.17
CA SER A 93 -6.27 8.05 4.98
C SER A 93 -6.36 9.35 5.78
N GLU A 94 -5.24 9.81 6.35
CA GLU A 94 -5.18 11.08 7.08
C GLU A 94 -5.44 12.27 6.17
N SER A 95 -4.94 12.24 4.93
CA SER A 95 -5.20 13.29 3.93
C SER A 95 -6.63 13.29 3.38
N LEU A 96 -7.42 12.24 3.62
CA LEU A 96 -8.79 12.15 3.12
C LEU A 96 -9.78 12.92 3.98
N SER A 97 -10.53 13.80 3.33
CA SER A 97 -11.72 14.43 3.92
C SER A 97 -12.86 13.43 4.08
N ILE A 98 -13.82 13.75 4.94
CA ILE A 98 -14.90 12.84 5.37
C ILE A 98 -15.70 12.25 4.20
N ASN A 99 -15.89 13.00 3.11
CA ASN A 99 -16.68 12.59 1.94
C ASN A 99 -15.81 12.29 0.70
N SER A 100 -14.50 12.21 0.86
CA SER A 100 -13.57 11.93 -0.23
C SER A 100 -13.38 10.44 -0.43
N THR A 101 -13.11 10.06 -1.68
CA THR A 101 -12.75 8.70 -2.06
C THR A 101 -11.47 8.68 -2.87
N VAL A 102 -10.71 7.60 -2.77
CA VAL A 102 -9.49 7.35 -3.56
C VAL A 102 -9.65 6.14 -4.44
N SER A 103 -8.92 6.14 -5.54
CA SER A 103 -8.75 4.96 -6.38
C SER A 103 -7.33 4.44 -6.23
N ILE A 104 -7.17 3.15 -5.98
CA ILE A 104 -5.88 2.46 -6.06
C ILE A 104 -5.73 1.98 -7.49
N VAL A 105 -4.81 2.59 -8.23
CA VAL A 105 -4.52 2.27 -9.64
C VAL A 105 -3.08 1.81 -9.77
N HIS A 106 -2.88 0.68 -10.45
CA HIS A 106 -1.57 0.25 -10.92
C HIS A 106 -1.37 0.78 -12.33
N LYS A 107 -0.22 1.40 -12.60
CA LYS A 107 0.20 1.76 -13.95
C LYS A 107 1.31 0.80 -14.35
N ASP A 108 1.09 0.09 -15.46
CA ASP A 108 2.06 -0.82 -16.08
C ASP A 108 3.24 -0.07 -16.70
#